data_AF-A0A2A9P9X9-F1
#
_entry.id   AF-A0A2A9P9X9-F1
#
_cell.length_a   1.000
_cell.length_b   1.000
_cell.length_c   1.000
_cell.angle_alpha   90.00
_cell.angle_beta   90.00
_cell.angle_gamma   90.00
#
_symmetry.space_group_name_H-M   'P 1'
#
loop_
_entity.id
_entity.type
_entity.pdbx_description
1 polymer ?
#
loop_
_entity_poly.entity_id
_entity_poly.type
_entity_poly.pdbx_seq_one_letter_code
_entity_poly.pdbx_strand_id
1 'polypeptide(L)'
;MASHQHQASSASPPPEALVSHDELLRVLRTPFEAVFSLNQDGTEFFMPSVMRGVPVALISEESPYWNSSWASVDEFLSKEDDEEKAKQQYKELAILQPNNKAIRNEEKKHQDNMSKYHKIREIFGPGSDYHPNQLLSKCHFPPDGLCSKDTMYRLACKISELRVLQERNYLAMDPFDFLRWRIAIKVQDHLRFPGDQASSFIKSAIHRLCDLDESHNRNHYADPLMRAAVILAAKLQNRPNLYKSGQTGRQKSVPRIPGALMAPTIARKPGRPRGRPKGPTRPTQDQAREAARREKRAKLAAALPQSTYQGVNAWRAKRDARSSGK
;
A
#
# COMPACT_ATOMS: atom_id res chain seq x y z
N MET A 1 64.78 2.66 -5.72
CA MET A 1 64.12 2.75 -4.41
C MET A 1 62.66 3.09 -4.64
N ALA A 2 61.78 2.10 -4.49
CA ALA A 2 60.34 2.25 -4.64
C ALA A 2 59.75 2.88 -3.36
N SER A 3 58.98 3.95 -3.50
CA SER A 3 58.14 4.48 -2.42
C SER A 3 56.68 4.30 -2.81
N HIS A 4 56.03 3.35 -2.15
CA HIS A 4 54.60 3.12 -2.22
C HIS A 4 53.84 4.27 -1.54
N GLN A 5 53.07 5.02 -2.31
CA GLN A 5 51.95 5.80 -1.75
C GLN A 5 50.73 4.88 -1.67
N HIS A 6 50.30 4.60 -0.44
CA HIS A 6 49.04 3.94 -0.16
C HIS A 6 47.87 4.82 -0.61
N GLN A 7 47.13 4.34 -1.60
CA GLN A 7 45.77 4.77 -1.88
C GLN A 7 44.89 4.45 -0.67
N ALA A 8 44.46 5.49 0.05
CA ALA A 8 43.29 5.39 0.93
C ALA A 8 42.07 5.19 0.03
N SER A 9 41.62 3.94 -0.07
CA SER A 9 40.36 3.57 -0.70
C SER A 9 39.23 4.27 0.05
N SER A 10 38.66 5.30 -0.56
CA SER A 10 37.43 5.94 -0.08
C SER A 10 36.31 4.91 -0.17
N ALA A 11 35.98 4.29 0.96
CA ALA A 11 34.80 3.48 1.07
C ALA A 11 33.58 4.36 0.78
N SER A 12 32.98 4.18 -0.39
CA SER A 12 31.69 4.76 -0.74
C SER A 12 30.64 4.36 0.31
N PRO A 13 29.81 5.28 0.82
CA PRO A 13 28.74 4.93 1.74
C PRO A 13 27.73 4.00 1.03
N PRO A 14 27.11 3.05 1.75
CA PRO A 14 26.13 2.14 1.16
C PRO A 14 24.87 2.91 0.69
N PRO A 15 24.24 2.47 -0.42
CA PRO A 15 23.07 3.15 -0.96
C PRO A 15 21.83 2.66 -0.22
N GLU A 16 21.24 3.49 0.64
CA GLU A 16 19.81 3.58 0.96
C GLU A 16 19.65 4.56 2.12
N ALA A 17 19.12 5.75 1.86
CA ALA A 17 18.70 6.68 2.91
C ALA A 17 17.50 6.09 3.64
N LEU A 18 17.75 5.21 4.61
CA LEU A 18 16.76 4.80 5.60
C LEU A 18 16.41 6.05 6.42
N VAL A 19 15.26 6.66 6.10
CA VAL A 19 14.68 7.75 6.89
C VAL A 19 14.69 7.35 8.36
N SER A 20 15.34 8.16 9.20
CA SER A 20 15.41 7.86 10.63
C SER A 20 14.03 7.97 11.28
N HIS A 21 13.79 7.23 12.35
CA HIS A 21 12.49 7.30 13.04
C HIS A 21 12.21 8.71 13.56
N ASP A 22 13.23 9.38 14.11
CA ASP A 22 13.10 10.74 14.64
C ASP A 22 12.80 11.75 13.54
N GLU A 23 13.42 11.61 12.36
CA GLU A 23 13.11 12.44 11.21
C GLU A 23 11.66 12.25 10.73
N LEU A 24 11.19 11.00 10.66
CA LEU A 24 9.80 10.71 10.31
C LEU A 24 8.85 11.36 11.32
N LEU A 25 9.08 11.19 12.62
CA LEU A 25 8.23 11.77 13.65
C LEU A 25 8.22 13.31 13.57
N ARG A 26 9.39 13.93 13.35
CA ARG A 26 9.49 15.37 13.16
C ARG A 26 8.61 15.85 11.99
N VAL A 27 8.64 15.15 10.86
CA VAL A 27 7.84 15.50 9.67
C VAL A 27 6.35 15.26 9.89
N LEU A 28 5.96 14.17 10.54
CA LEU A 28 4.55 13.90 10.88
C LEU A 28 3.98 14.94 11.86
N ARG A 29 4.83 15.55 12.68
CA ARG A 29 4.47 16.60 13.64
C ARG A 29 4.43 18.01 13.04
N THR A 30 4.79 18.18 11.78
CA THR A 30 4.73 19.50 11.15
C THR A 30 3.27 19.99 11.10
N PRO A 31 2.97 21.18 11.65
CA PRO A 31 1.63 21.76 11.60
C PRO A 31 1.33 22.36 10.22
N PHE A 32 0.06 22.65 9.95
CA PHE A 32 -0.41 23.20 8.67
C PHE A 32 0.27 24.53 8.33
N GLU A 33 0.35 25.43 9.30
CA GLU A 33 0.83 26.81 9.16
C GLU A 33 2.34 26.89 8.91
N ALA A 34 3.09 25.82 9.21
CA ALA A 34 4.53 25.75 8.93
C ALA A 34 4.83 25.48 7.45
N VAL A 35 3.81 25.08 6.67
CA VAL A 35 3.96 24.61 5.29
C VAL A 35 3.12 25.43 4.33
N PHE A 36 1.90 25.75 4.73
CA PHE A 36 0.93 26.44 3.91
C PHE A 36 0.78 27.87 4.40
N SER A 37 0.62 28.78 3.45
CA SER A 37 0.09 30.12 3.72
C SER A 37 -1.13 30.33 2.85
N LEU A 38 -2.12 31.00 3.42
CA LEU A 38 -3.34 31.39 2.71
C LEU A 38 -3.22 32.84 2.24
N ASN A 39 -4.12 33.26 1.36
CA ASN A 39 -4.31 34.67 1.03
C ASN A 39 -4.82 35.45 2.26
N GLN A 40 -4.91 36.78 2.15
CA GLN A 40 -5.33 37.65 3.27
C GLN A 40 -6.71 37.30 3.82
N ASP A 41 -7.62 36.85 2.95
CA ASP A 41 -8.99 36.48 3.31
C ASP A 41 -9.12 35.03 3.83
N GLY A 42 -8.05 34.25 3.80
CA GLY A 42 -8.05 32.83 4.21
C GLY A 42 -8.84 31.89 3.29
N THR A 43 -9.24 32.34 2.11
CA THR A 43 -10.12 31.61 1.19
C THR A 43 -9.37 30.71 0.22
N GLU A 44 -8.11 31.02 -0.06
CA GLU A 44 -7.28 30.31 -1.04
C GLU A 44 -5.86 30.10 -0.54
N PHE A 45 -5.23 29.02 -1.00
CA PHE A 45 -3.81 28.79 -0.79
C PHE A 45 -2.96 29.80 -1.58
N PHE A 46 -1.93 30.33 -0.93
CA PHE A 46 -0.96 31.25 -1.53
C PHE A 46 0.42 30.60 -1.71
N MET A 47 0.87 29.83 -0.70
CA MET A 47 2.08 29.00 -0.77
C MET A 47 1.81 27.57 -0.29
N PRO A 48 2.51 26.57 -0.85
CA PRO A 48 3.56 26.66 -1.88
C PRO A 48 3.03 27.10 -3.27
N SER A 49 3.92 27.48 -4.20
CA SER A 49 3.53 28.06 -5.50
C SER A 49 2.62 27.13 -6.33
N VAL A 50 2.86 25.82 -6.25
CA VAL A 50 2.06 24.75 -6.90
C VAL A 50 0.65 24.57 -6.32
N MET A 51 0.36 25.28 -5.23
CA MET A 51 -0.93 25.32 -4.54
C MET A 51 -1.67 26.64 -4.72
N ARG A 52 -1.06 27.63 -5.37
CA ARG A 52 -1.63 28.98 -5.47
C ARG A 52 -3.01 28.98 -6.13
N GLY A 53 -3.97 29.65 -5.49
CA GLY A 53 -5.34 29.81 -5.97
C GLY A 53 -6.21 28.55 -5.83
N VAL A 54 -5.74 27.52 -5.14
CA VAL A 54 -6.61 26.41 -4.74
C VAL A 54 -7.52 26.92 -3.62
N PRO A 55 -8.85 26.74 -3.71
CA PRO A 55 -9.76 27.14 -2.65
C PRO A 55 -9.62 26.24 -1.42
N VAL A 56 -9.76 26.84 -0.23
CA VAL A 56 -9.81 26.13 1.05
C VAL A 56 -11.17 25.45 1.24
N ALA A 57 -12.25 26.13 0.86
CA ALA A 57 -13.60 25.55 0.88
C ALA A 57 -13.72 24.41 -0.14
N LEU A 58 -14.48 23.37 0.20
CA LEU A 58 -14.76 22.24 -0.69
C LEU A 58 -15.35 22.75 -2.02
N ILE A 59 -14.80 22.28 -3.14
CA ILE A 59 -15.33 22.64 -4.46
C ILE A 59 -16.51 21.75 -4.85
N SER A 60 -17.46 22.36 -5.55
CA SER A 60 -18.57 21.74 -6.28
C SER A 60 -18.49 22.10 -7.77
N GLU A 61 -19.35 21.53 -8.61
CA GLU A 61 -19.39 21.82 -10.05
C GLU A 61 -19.81 23.27 -10.36
N GLU A 62 -20.47 23.94 -9.41
CA GLU A 62 -20.87 25.35 -9.48
C GLU A 62 -19.78 26.31 -8.99
N SER A 63 -18.69 25.77 -8.41
CA SER A 63 -17.62 26.59 -7.86
C SER A 63 -16.84 27.33 -8.95
N PRO A 64 -16.39 28.59 -8.73
CA PRO A 64 -15.60 29.34 -9.72
C PRO A 64 -14.26 28.67 -10.10
N TYR A 65 -13.74 27.82 -9.21
CA TYR A 65 -12.52 27.06 -9.46
C TYR A 65 -12.74 25.82 -10.34
N TRP A 66 -13.98 25.35 -10.46
CA TRP A 66 -14.32 24.15 -11.23
C TRP A 66 -13.99 24.32 -12.72
N ASN A 67 -13.61 23.22 -13.35
CA ASN A 67 -13.45 23.14 -14.79
C ASN A 67 -14.46 22.13 -15.34
N SER A 68 -15.33 22.58 -16.26
CA SER A 68 -16.36 21.74 -16.86
C SER A 68 -15.83 20.53 -17.63
N SER A 69 -14.54 20.49 -17.98
CA SER A 69 -13.92 19.32 -18.59
C SER A 69 -13.52 18.22 -17.60
N TRP A 70 -13.59 18.50 -16.30
CA TRP A 70 -13.23 17.52 -15.27
C TRP A 70 -14.30 16.48 -15.07
N ALA A 71 -13.88 15.23 -14.84
CA ALA A 71 -14.79 14.18 -14.41
C ALA A 71 -15.36 14.50 -13.02
N SER A 72 -16.62 14.11 -12.80
CA SER A 72 -17.33 14.32 -11.54
C SER A 72 -17.18 13.12 -10.60
N VAL A 73 -16.99 13.39 -9.31
CA VAL A 73 -16.99 12.35 -8.27
C VAL A 73 -18.39 11.77 -8.11
N ASP A 74 -19.42 12.62 -8.12
CA ASP A 74 -20.81 12.20 -7.97
C ASP A 74 -21.28 11.38 -9.16
N GLU A 75 -20.92 11.79 -10.39
CA GLU A 75 -21.20 10.99 -11.59
C GLU A 75 -20.49 9.63 -11.54
N PHE A 76 -19.25 9.58 -11.05
CA PHE A 76 -18.55 8.31 -10.84
C PHE A 76 -19.30 7.44 -9.83
N LEU A 77 -19.64 7.97 -8.65
CA LEU A 77 -20.29 7.22 -7.57
C LEU A 77 -21.71 6.76 -7.94
N SER A 78 -22.42 7.49 -8.81
CA SER A 78 -23.74 7.08 -9.31
C SER A 78 -23.72 5.72 -10.04
N LYS A 79 -22.55 5.29 -10.54
CA LYS A 79 -22.34 4.02 -11.24
C LYS A 79 -22.05 2.84 -10.29
N GLU A 80 -22.04 3.05 -8.97
CA GLU A 80 -21.78 2.00 -7.98
C GLU A 80 -22.83 0.88 -8.05
N ASP A 81 -24.11 1.22 -8.21
CA ASP A 81 -25.19 0.23 -8.31
C ASP A 81 -25.08 -0.67 -9.55
N ASP A 82 -24.67 -0.10 -10.68
CA ASP A 82 -24.47 -0.86 -11.92
C ASP A 82 -23.25 -1.79 -11.83
N GLU A 83 -22.18 -1.36 -11.14
CA GLU A 83 -21.04 -2.22 -10.86
C GLU A 83 -21.41 -3.37 -9.88
N GLU A 84 -22.26 -3.12 -8.89
CA GLU A 84 -22.73 -4.17 -7.97
C GLU A 84 -23.63 -5.20 -8.70
N LYS A 85 -24.51 -4.75 -9.61
CA LYS A 85 -25.27 -5.65 -10.50
C LYS A 85 -24.33 -6.51 -11.33
N ALA A 86 -23.32 -5.92 -11.96
CA ALA A 86 -22.35 -6.66 -12.78
C ALA A 86 -21.56 -7.68 -11.94
N LYS A 87 -21.11 -7.32 -10.74
CA LYS A 87 -20.47 -8.24 -9.79
C LYS A 87 -21.36 -9.43 -9.46
N GLN A 88 -22.64 -9.20 -9.18
CA GLN A 88 -23.57 -10.29 -8.86
C GLN A 88 -23.82 -11.20 -10.06
N GLN A 89 -24.01 -10.63 -11.26
CA GLN A 89 -24.16 -11.39 -12.50
C GLN A 89 -22.96 -12.29 -12.79
N TYR A 90 -21.73 -11.75 -12.74
CA TYR A 90 -20.53 -12.54 -13.02
C TYR A 90 -20.23 -13.58 -11.93
N LYS A 91 -20.64 -13.33 -10.68
CA LYS A 91 -20.57 -14.32 -9.60
C LYS A 91 -21.50 -15.50 -9.85
N GLU A 92 -22.74 -15.26 -10.29
CA GLU A 92 -23.67 -16.32 -10.65
C GLU A 92 -23.17 -17.13 -11.85
N LEU A 93 -22.68 -16.44 -12.89
CA LEU A 93 -22.08 -17.10 -14.06
C LEU A 93 -20.84 -17.93 -13.67
N ALA A 94 -20.02 -17.47 -12.73
CA ALA A 94 -18.85 -18.21 -12.25
C ALA A 94 -19.23 -19.49 -11.50
N ILE A 95 -20.38 -19.50 -10.81
CA ILE A 95 -20.94 -20.70 -10.17
C ILE A 95 -21.42 -21.70 -11.22
N LEU A 96 -22.12 -21.23 -12.26
CA LEU A 96 -22.64 -22.08 -13.33
C LEU A 96 -21.53 -22.63 -14.25
N GLN A 97 -20.48 -21.85 -14.48
CA GLN A 97 -19.37 -22.19 -15.38
C GLN A 97 -18.01 -22.12 -14.67
N PRO A 98 -17.74 -23.00 -13.69
CA PRO A 98 -16.56 -22.90 -12.82
C PRO A 98 -15.21 -23.06 -13.56
N ASN A 99 -15.21 -23.72 -14.71
CA ASN A 99 -14.02 -23.95 -15.51
C ASN A 99 -13.73 -22.79 -16.50
N ASN A 100 -14.67 -21.85 -16.69
CA ASN A 100 -14.49 -20.73 -17.60
C ASN A 100 -13.58 -19.65 -16.96
N LYS A 101 -12.37 -19.52 -17.49
CA LYS A 101 -11.38 -18.55 -16.97
C LYS A 101 -11.78 -17.09 -17.23
N ALA A 102 -12.46 -16.80 -18.34
CA ALA A 102 -12.86 -15.45 -18.70
C ALA A 102 -13.90 -14.92 -17.68
N ILE A 103 -14.92 -15.73 -17.37
CA ILE A 103 -15.95 -15.38 -16.39
C ILE A 103 -15.34 -15.16 -15.00
N ARG A 104 -14.41 -16.01 -14.56
CA ARG A 104 -13.70 -15.82 -13.28
C ARG A 104 -12.85 -14.55 -13.25
N ASN A 105 -12.27 -14.15 -14.38
CA ASN A 105 -11.52 -12.91 -14.47
C ASN A 105 -12.44 -11.69 -14.36
N GLU A 106 -13.60 -11.71 -15.04
CA GLU A 106 -14.59 -10.64 -14.92
C GLU A 106 -15.22 -10.59 -13.52
N GLU A 107 -15.57 -11.73 -12.91
CA GLU A 107 -16.02 -11.81 -11.51
C GLU A 107 -15.02 -11.12 -10.59
N LYS A 108 -13.73 -11.46 -10.72
CA LYS A 108 -12.66 -10.84 -9.92
C LYS A 108 -12.56 -9.34 -10.19
N LYS A 109 -12.60 -8.91 -11.45
CA LYS A 109 -12.53 -7.50 -11.84
C LYS A 109 -13.66 -6.69 -11.21
N HIS A 110 -14.89 -7.19 -11.27
CA HIS A 110 -16.04 -6.52 -10.66
C HIS A 110 -15.99 -6.53 -9.13
N GLN A 111 -15.51 -7.63 -8.53
CA GLN A 111 -15.25 -7.68 -7.09
C GLN A 111 -14.18 -6.64 -6.66
N ASP A 112 -13.08 -6.55 -7.41
CA ASP A 112 -12.00 -5.59 -7.15
C ASP A 112 -12.50 -4.15 -7.36
N ASN A 113 -13.32 -3.89 -8.39
CA ASN A 113 -13.94 -2.59 -8.63
C ASN A 113 -14.87 -2.15 -7.51
N MET A 114 -15.74 -3.03 -6.99
CA MET A 114 -16.61 -2.68 -5.86
C MET A 114 -15.80 -2.31 -4.62
N SER A 115 -14.69 -3.01 -4.38
CA SER A 115 -13.77 -2.64 -3.30
C SER A 115 -13.18 -1.23 -3.49
N LYS A 116 -12.92 -0.82 -4.74
CA LYS A 116 -12.48 0.55 -5.05
C LYS A 116 -13.60 1.57 -4.86
N TYR A 117 -14.82 1.29 -5.33
CA TYR A 117 -15.98 2.17 -5.13
C TYR A 117 -16.21 2.49 -3.66
N HIS A 118 -16.26 1.46 -2.81
CA HIS A 118 -16.44 1.64 -1.37
C HIS A 118 -15.33 2.50 -0.75
N LYS A 119 -14.06 2.25 -1.11
CA LYS A 119 -12.93 3.04 -0.59
C LYS A 119 -12.95 4.48 -1.11
N ILE A 120 -13.35 4.72 -2.36
CA ILE A 120 -13.50 6.06 -2.92
C ILE A 120 -14.65 6.79 -2.20
N ARG A 121 -15.81 6.16 -2.05
CA ARG A 121 -16.97 6.73 -1.35
C ARG A 121 -16.68 7.05 0.12
N GLU A 122 -15.90 6.22 0.80
CA GLU A 122 -15.45 6.47 2.18
C GLU A 122 -14.61 7.76 2.33
N ILE A 123 -13.85 8.13 1.29
CA ILE A 123 -12.91 9.25 1.35
C ILE A 123 -13.41 10.50 0.63
N PHE A 124 -14.16 10.35 -0.47
CA PHE A 124 -14.58 11.44 -1.35
C PHE A 124 -16.10 11.46 -1.59
N GLY A 125 -16.86 10.58 -0.92
CA GLY A 125 -18.31 10.53 -1.06
C GLY A 125 -19.02 11.63 -0.28
N PRO A 126 -20.37 11.58 -0.23
CA PRO A 126 -21.20 12.57 0.44
C PRO A 126 -20.77 12.81 1.90
N GLY A 127 -20.63 14.08 2.28
CA GLY A 127 -20.19 14.49 3.62
C GLY A 127 -18.68 14.47 3.85
N SER A 128 -17.88 14.22 2.82
CA SER A 128 -16.43 14.39 2.88
C SER A 128 -16.02 15.86 2.73
N ASP A 129 -14.97 16.26 3.44
CA ASP A 129 -14.30 17.55 3.28
C ASP A 129 -13.22 17.53 2.18
N TYR A 130 -13.11 16.44 1.43
CA TYR A 130 -12.06 16.25 0.44
C TYR A 130 -12.62 16.17 -0.98
N HIS A 131 -11.99 16.91 -1.90
CA HIS A 131 -12.18 16.75 -3.34
C HIS A 131 -10.85 16.44 -4.05
N PRO A 132 -10.77 15.43 -4.95
CA PRO A 132 -9.53 15.08 -5.65
C PRO A 132 -8.88 16.26 -6.40
N ASN A 133 -9.70 17.10 -7.05
CA ASN A 133 -9.24 18.31 -7.77
C ASN A 133 -8.88 19.50 -6.85
N GLN A 134 -8.75 19.30 -5.53
CA GLN A 134 -8.15 20.28 -4.60
C GLN A 134 -6.78 19.84 -4.11
N LEU A 135 -6.18 18.84 -4.76
CA LEU A 135 -4.85 18.36 -4.38
C LEU A 135 -3.74 19.36 -4.72
N LEU A 136 -3.86 20.12 -5.81
CA LEU A 136 -2.90 21.13 -6.31
C LEU A 136 -3.66 22.17 -7.17
N SER A 137 -2.96 23.22 -7.62
CA SER A 137 -3.51 24.20 -8.57
C SER A 137 -3.90 23.54 -9.90
N LYS A 138 -5.01 24.01 -10.49
CA LYS A 138 -5.64 23.44 -11.68
C LYS A 138 -4.74 23.31 -12.90
N CYS A 139 -3.74 24.19 -13.04
CA CYS A 139 -2.76 24.13 -14.13
C CYS A 139 -1.87 22.88 -14.07
N HIS A 140 -1.79 22.19 -12.94
CA HIS A 140 -1.02 20.96 -12.78
C HIS A 140 -1.82 19.70 -13.09
N PHE A 141 -3.11 19.81 -13.42
CA PHE A 141 -3.96 18.66 -13.71
C PHE A 141 -4.07 18.37 -15.21
N PRO A 142 -4.29 17.10 -15.57
CA PRO A 142 -4.69 16.77 -16.93
C PRO A 142 -6.08 17.34 -17.25
N PRO A 143 -6.48 17.38 -18.54
CA PRO A 143 -7.75 17.98 -18.96
C PRO A 143 -8.99 17.38 -18.28
N ASP A 144 -8.95 16.10 -17.94
CA ASP A 144 -10.03 15.35 -17.27
C ASP A 144 -10.01 15.48 -15.73
N GLY A 145 -9.01 16.16 -15.17
CA GLY A 145 -8.81 16.27 -13.73
C GLY A 145 -8.29 14.97 -13.09
N LEU A 146 -8.49 14.84 -11.78
CA LEU A 146 -8.04 13.73 -10.95
C LEU A 146 -9.14 12.75 -10.54
N CYS A 147 -10.39 13.00 -10.96
CA CYS A 147 -11.57 12.19 -10.61
C CYS A 147 -11.68 10.88 -11.43
N SER A 148 -10.55 10.27 -11.82
CA SER A 148 -10.56 8.95 -12.44
C SER A 148 -10.49 7.85 -11.38
N LYS A 149 -11.19 6.72 -11.62
CA LYS A 149 -11.31 5.60 -10.66
C LYS A 149 -9.98 5.21 -10.01
N ASP A 150 -8.95 4.96 -10.83
CA ASP A 150 -7.66 4.51 -10.30
C ASP A 150 -6.93 5.62 -9.52
N THR A 151 -7.01 6.88 -9.96
CA THR A 151 -6.39 8.01 -9.25
C THR A 151 -7.06 8.23 -7.90
N MET A 152 -8.40 8.30 -7.88
CA MET A 152 -9.18 8.46 -6.66
C MET A 152 -8.93 7.30 -5.70
N TYR A 153 -8.94 6.06 -6.17
CA TYR A 153 -8.64 4.91 -5.32
C TYR A 153 -7.23 4.99 -4.72
N ARG A 154 -6.22 5.41 -5.49
CA ARG A 154 -4.85 5.57 -5.00
C ARG A 154 -4.74 6.66 -3.94
N LEU A 155 -5.40 7.79 -4.14
CA LEU A 155 -5.48 8.86 -3.13
C LEU A 155 -6.19 8.36 -1.88
N ALA A 156 -7.35 7.73 -2.03
CA ALA A 156 -8.17 7.22 -0.93
C ALA A 156 -7.41 6.22 -0.06
N CYS A 157 -6.65 5.29 -0.66
CA CYS A 157 -5.79 4.38 0.09
C CYS A 157 -4.73 5.13 0.92
N LYS A 158 -4.09 6.17 0.37
CA LYS A 158 -3.07 6.94 1.11
C LYS A 158 -3.68 7.73 2.25
N ILE A 159 -4.80 8.42 1.99
CA ILE A 159 -5.54 9.17 3.00
C ILE A 159 -6.00 8.25 4.14
N SER A 160 -6.49 7.05 3.81
CA SER A 160 -6.90 6.04 4.79
C SER A 160 -5.74 5.58 5.69
N GLU A 161 -4.53 5.39 5.17
CA GLU A 161 -3.34 5.09 5.99
C GLU A 161 -2.93 6.28 6.86
N LEU A 162 -3.01 7.51 6.32
CA LEU A 162 -2.68 8.73 7.07
C LEU A 162 -3.70 9.02 8.19
N ARG A 163 -4.98 8.71 7.99
CA ARG A 163 -6.02 8.78 9.05
C ARG A 163 -5.64 7.96 10.28
N VAL A 164 -5.07 6.77 10.08
CA VAL A 164 -4.56 5.93 11.20
C VAL A 164 -3.49 6.68 11.98
N LEU A 165 -2.57 7.37 11.30
CA LEU A 165 -1.52 8.14 11.98
C LEU A 165 -2.13 9.31 12.75
N GLN A 166 -3.15 9.97 12.20
CA GLN A 166 -3.84 11.06 12.88
C GLN A 166 -4.61 10.56 14.12
N GLU A 167 -5.40 9.49 13.99
CA GLU A 167 -6.15 8.86 15.09
C GLU A 167 -5.23 8.38 16.24
N ARG A 168 -4.00 7.98 15.90
CA ARG A 168 -2.98 7.56 16.85
C ARG A 168 -2.12 8.73 17.36
N ASN A 169 -2.52 9.96 17.05
CA ASN A 169 -1.84 11.20 17.39
C ASN A 169 -0.38 11.23 16.92
N TYR A 170 -0.02 10.66 15.78
CA TYR A 170 1.30 10.81 15.16
C TYR A 170 1.32 11.96 14.15
N LEU A 171 0.26 12.06 13.34
CA LEU A 171 0.10 13.09 12.32
C LEU A 171 -0.60 14.32 12.91
N ALA A 172 0.05 15.49 12.83
CA ALA A 172 -0.47 16.73 13.41
C ALA A 172 -1.51 17.43 12.50
N MET A 173 -1.28 17.42 11.19
CA MET A 173 -2.17 18.03 10.20
C MET A 173 -3.24 17.06 9.70
N ASP A 174 -4.22 17.58 8.96
CA ASP A 174 -5.20 16.76 8.27
C ASP A 174 -4.50 15.78 7.28
N PRO A 175 -4.97 14.52 7.17
CA PRO A 175 -4.43 13.52 6.24
C PRO A 175 -4.34 13.98 4.79
N PHE A 176 -5.34 14.72 4.31
CA PHE A 176 -5.36 15.23 2.95
C PHE A 176 -4.38 16.40 2.77
N ASP A 177 -4.27 17.28 3.77
CA ASP A 177 -3.28 18.36 3.78
C ASP A 177 -1.84 17.83 3.81
N PHE A 178 -1.57 16.78 4.59
CA PHE A 178 -0.26 16.12 4.59
C PHE A 178 0.07 15.49 3.24
N LEU A 179 -0.88 14.75 2.68
CA LEU A 179 -0.70 14.16 1.35
C LEU A 179 -0.43 15.26 0.30
N ARG A 180 -1.21 16.34 0.35
CA ARG A 180 -1.06 17.51 -0.51
C ARG A 180 0.31 18.16 -0.36
N TRP A 181 0.81 18.34 0.86
CA TRP A 181 2.16 18.87 1.11
C TRP A 181 3.24 18.00 0.47
N ARG A 182 3.19 16.70 0.72
CA ARG A 182 4.21 15.76 0.21
C ARG A 182 4.21 15.69 -1.31
N ILE A 183 3.03 15.73 -1.93
CA ILE A 183 2.90 15.82 -3.39
C ILE A 183 3.40 17.16 -3.92
N ALA A 184 3.10 18.28 -3.25
CA ALA A 184 3.56 19.60 -3.65
C ALA A 184 5.09 19.69 -3.71
N ILE A 185 5.79 19.17 -2.69
CA ILE A 185 7.27 19.07 -2.71
C ILE A 185 7.72 18.28 -3.95
N LYS A 186 7.16 17.08 -4.15
CA LYS A 186 7.58 16.23 -5.26
C LYS A 186 7.29 16.82 -6.62
N VAL A 187 6.17 17.49 -6.79
CA VAL A 187 5.87 18.19 -8.04
C VAL A 187 6.88 19.32 -8.24
N GLN A 188 7.09 20.17 -7.23
CA GLN A 188 8.01 21.29 -7.31
C GLN A 188 9.44 20.86 -7.63
N ASP A 189 9.92 19.73 -7.08
CA ASP A 189 11.24 19.16 -7.40
C ASP A 189 11.39 18.75 -8.88
N HIS A 190 10.28 18.49 -9.58
CA HIS A 190 10.28 18.04 -10.98
C HIS A 190 9.99 19.18 -11.98
N LEU A 191 9.50 20.32 -11.51
CA LEU A 191 9.32 21.52 -12.35
C LEU A 191 10.69 22.19 -12.54
N ARG A 192 11.12 22.35 -13.79
CA ARG A 192 12.47 22.86 -14.09
C ARG A 192 12.47 24.36 -14.27
N PHE A 193 11.39 24.89 -14.82
CA PHE A 193 11.26 26.29 -15.18
C PHE A 193 9.98 26.92 -14.60
N PRO A 194 9.98 28.24 -14.33
CA PRO A 194 8.77 28.96 -13.99
C PRO A 194 7.71 28.79 -15.10
N GLY A 195 6.49 28.42 -14.71
CA GLY A 195 5.38 28.18 -15.64
C GLY A 195 5.25 26.72 -16.10
N ASP A 196 6.21 25.84 -15.79
CA ASP A 196 6.06 24.41 -16.03
C ASP A 196 4.83 23.84 -15.30
N GLN A 197 4.17 22.89 -15.95
CA GLN A 197 2.97 22.23 -15.45
C GLN A 197 3.24 20.76 -15.18
N ALA A 198 2.52 20.19 -14.21
CA ALA A 198 2.66 18.79 -13.84
C ALA A 198 1.65 17.89 -14.53
N SER A 199 0.82 18.42 -15.43
CA SER A 199 -0.33 17.73 -16.04
C SER A 199 0.06 16.39 -16.69
N SER A 200 1.26 16.31 -17.27
CA SER A 200 1.80 15.10 -17.91
C SER A 200 2.25 14.01 -16.93
N PHE A 201 2.58 14.35 -15.68
CA PHE A 201 3.17 13.41 -14.72
C PHE A 201 2.49 13.34 -13.35
N ILE A 202 1.51 14.20 -13.04
CA ILE A 202 0.86 14.27 -11.73
C ILE A 202 0.22 12.94 -11.32
N LYS A 203 -0.44 12.24 -12.26
CA LYS A 203 -1.02 10.90 -12.01
C LYS A 203 0.08 9.90 -11.62
N SER A 204 1.24 9.95 -12.28
CA SER A 204 2.41 9.12 -11.94
C SER A 204 2.98 9.47 -10.56
N ALA A 205 3.06 10.77 -10.23
CA ALA A 205 3.52 11.23 -8.92
C ALA A 205 2.61 10.72 -7.80
N ILE A 206 1.28 10.87 -7.95
CA ILE A 206 0.28 10.34 -7.02
C ILE A 206 0.44 8.83 -6.84
N HIS A 207 0.55 8.09 -7.94
CA HIS A 207 0.58 6.63 -7.89
C HIS A 207 1.83 6.12 -7.16
N ARG A 208 2.98 6.71 -7.45
CA ARG A 208 4.30 6.20 -7.05
C ARG A 208 4.88 6.84 -5.79
N LEU A 209 4.20 7.81 -5.19
CA LEU A 209 4.65 8.57 -4.02
C LEU A 209 5.10 7.69 -2.83
N CYS A 210 4.40 6.58 -2.58
CA CYS A 210 4.66 5.69 -1.45
C CYS A 210 5.37 4.39 -1.87
N ASP A 211 5.90 4.32 -3.08
CA ASP A 211 6.63 3.15 -3.57
C ASP A 211 8.12 3.27 -3.23
N LEU A 212 8.84 2.15 -3.34
CA LEU A 212 10.29 2.15 -3.17
C LEU A 212 10.96 2.76 -4.41
N ASP A 213 12.08 3.42 -4.20
CA ASP A 213 13.02 3.74 -5.27
C ASP A 213 13.94 2.52 -5.46
N GLU A 214 13.56 1.62 -6.36
CA GLU A 214 14.32 0.39 -6.62
C GLU A 214 15.51 0.67 -7.56
N SER A 215 16.68 0.12 -7.24
CA SER A 215 17.93 0.34 -7.99
C SER A 215 17.85 0.03 -9.50
N HIS A 216 16.97 -0.91 -9.89
CA HIS A 216 16.79 -1.33 -11.28
C HIS A 216 15.71 -0.53 -12.03
N ASN A 217 14.86 0.24 -11.34
CA ASN A 217 13.84 1.09 -11.95
C ASN A 217 13.63 2.31 -11.06
N ARG A 218 14.44 3.36 -11.30
CA ARG A 218 14.42 4.57 -10.47
C ARG A 218 13.03 5.18 -10.47
N ASN A 219 12.44 5.24 -9.29
CA ASN A 219 11.17 5.91 -9.07
C ASN A 219 11.44 7.35 -8.65
N HIS A 220 11.58 8.24 -9.63
CA HIS A 220 11.81 9.66 -9.41
C HIS A 220 10.73 10.34 -8.54
N TYR A 221 9.54 9.76 -8.48
CA TYR A 221 8.42 10.26 -7.67
C TYR A 221 8.34 9.65 -6.27
N ALA A 222 9.26 8.75 -5.90
CA ALA A 222 9.27 8.17 -4.56
C ALA A 222 9.50 9.26 -3.50
N ASP A 223 8.71 9.20 -2.44
CA ASP A 223 8.93 9.98 -1.23
C ASP A 223 9.24 9.00 -0.07
N PRO A 224 10.53 8.91 0.35
CA PRO A 224 10.93 8.04 1.44
C PRO A 224 10.18 8.30 2.76
N LEU A 225 9.81 9.55 3.04
CA LEU A 225 9.06 9.91 4.24
C LEU A 225 7.62 9.42 4.14
N MET A 226 6.97 9.59 2.98
CA MET A 226 5.65 9.02 2.74
C MET A 226 5.66 7.49 2.82
N ARG A 227 6.69 6.84 2.27
CA ARG A 227 6.87 5.39 2.39
C ARG A 227 6.98 4.96 3.85
N ALA A 228 7.81 5.64 4.62
CA ALA A 228 8.01 5.34 6.04
C ALA A 228 6.72 5.58 6.85
N ALA A 229 5.96 6.64 6.55
CA ALA A 229 4.67 6.94 7.17
C ALA A 229 3.64 5.82 6.96
N VAL A 230 3.46 5.35 5.71
CA VAL A 230 2.49 4.27 5.44
C VAL A 230 2.93 2.92 6.03
N ILE A 231 4.24 2.66 6.13
CA ILE A 231 4.76 1.47 6.84
C ILE A 231 4.45 1.58 8.34
N LEU A 232 4.60 2.76 8.95
CA LEU A 232 4.24 2.99 10.35
C LEU A 232 2.73 2.78 10.57
N ALA A 233 1.88 3.32 9.70
CA ALA A 233 0.43 3.12 9.75
C ALA A 233 0.07 1.62 9.70
N ALA A 234 0.64 0.89 8.74
CA ALA A 234 0.44 -0.54 8.62
C ALA A 234 0.90 -1.33 9.86
N LYS A 235 1.99 -0.93 10.52
CA LYS A 235 2.42 -1.53 11.79
C LYS A 235 1.40 -1.27 12.91
N LEU A 236 0.89 -0.05 13.03
CA LEU A 236 -0.14 0.32 14.01
C LEU A 236 -1.46 -0.44 13.80
N GLN A 237 -1.76 -0.82 12.55
CA GLN A 237 -2.90 -1.67 12.20
C GLN A 237 -2.63 -3.18 12.32
N ASN A 238 -1.44 -3.61 12.75
CA ASN A 238 -1.00 -5.03 12.73
C ASN A 238 -1.02 -5.67 11.34
N ARG A 239 -0.73 -4.90 10.30
CA ARG A 239 -0.66 -5.33 8.88
C ARG A 239 0.71 -5.05 8.24
N PRO A 240 1.85 -5.37 8.88
CA PRO A 240 3.18 -4.98 8.40
C PRO A 240 3.54 -5.57 7.02
N ASN A 241 2.91 -6.68 6.63
CA ASN A 241 3.16 -7.38 5.37
C ASN A 241 2.54 -6.69 4.14
N LEU A 242 1.78 -5.61 4.31
CA LEU A 242 1.16 -4.88 3.20
C LEU A 242 2.21 -4.22 2.30
N TYR A 243 3.32 -3.81 2.91
CA TYR A 243 4.43 -3.15 2.24
C TYR A 243 5.61 -4.11 2.18
N LYS A 244 6.18 -4.30 0.98
CA LYS A 244 7.46 -4.99 0.83
C LYS A 244 8.50 -4.23 1.67
N SER A 245 9.07 -4.90 2.69
CA SER A 245 10.31 -4.46 3.30
C SER A 245 11.40 -4.57 2.25
N GLY A 246 12.17 -3.51 2.01
CA GLY A 246 13.31 -3.50 1.08
C GLY A 246 14.38 -4.57 1.35
N GLN A 247 14.25 -5.36 2.43
CA GLN A 247 14.98 -6.59 2.61
C GLN A 247 14.52 -7.66 1.61
N THR A 248 15.00 -7.58 0.37
CA THR A 248 15.19 -8.74 -0.51
C THR A 248 16.37 -9.60 -0.02
N GLY A 249 16.34 -9.92 1.27
CA GLY A 249 17.13 -10.97 1.87
C GLY A 249 16.14 -12.00 2.36
N ARG A 250 15.89 -13.05 1.57
CA ARG A 250 15.49 -14.35 2.11
C ARG A 250 16.43 -14.56 3.29
N GLN A 251 15.94 -14.56 4.53
CA GLN A 251 16.78 -14.98 5.65
C GLN A 251 17.27 -16.36 5.25
N LYS A 252 18.55 -16.43 4.84
CA LYS A 252 19.22 -17.69 4.60
C LYS A 252 19.09 -18.39 5.92
N SER A 253 18.24 -19.41 5.96
CA SER A 253 18.30 -20.46 6.96
C SER A 253 19.78 -20.72 7.21
N VAL A 254 20.22 -20.49 8.44
CA VAL A 254 21.59 -20.68 8.90
C VAL A 254 22.19 -21.90 8.17
N PRO A 255 23.27 -21.74 7.39
CA PRO A 255 23.90 -22.88 6.77
C PRO A 255 24.38 -23.79 7.90
N ARG A 256 23.84 -25.01 7.90
CA ARG A 256 24.27 -26.10 8.77
C ARG A 256 25.77 -26.26 8.59
N ILE A 257 26.53 -26.04 9.66
CA ILE A 257 27.99 -26.21 9.71
C ILE A 257 28.35 -27.59 9.14
N PRO A 258 29.10 -27.70 8.03
CA PRO A 258 29.68 -28.96 7.59
C PRO A 258 31.04 -29.10 8.28
N GLY A 259 31.09 -29.91 9.33
CA GLY A 259 32.30 -30.14 10.10
C GLY A 259 32.19 -31.39 10.94
N ALA A 260 31.98 -32.54 10.30
CA ALA A 260 32.24 -33.83 10.92
C ALA A 260 33.27 -34.55 10.04
N LEU A 261 34.45 -34.71 10.63
CA LEU A 261 35.61 -35.38 10.08
C LEU A 261 35.30 -36.82 9.65
N MET A 262 36.09 -37.24 8.68
CA MET A 262 36.04 -38.51 7.97
C MET A 262 35.88 -39.73 8.89
N ALA A 263 34.98 -40.64 8.51
CA ALA A 263 35.05 -42.04 8.90
C ALA A 263 35.10 -42.88 7.60
N PRO A 264 36.08 -43.80 7.47
CA PRO A 264 36.34 -44.45 6.20
C PRO A 264 35.36 -45.58 5.89
N THR A 265 35.18 -45.74 4.59
CA THR A 265 34.42 -46.72 3.84
C THR A 265 34.69 -48.16 4.28
N ILE A 266 33.65 -48.91 4.68
CA ILE A 266 33.65 -50.38 4.71
C ILE A 266 32.49 -50.90 3.86
N ALA A 267 32.80 -51.93 3.08
CA ALA A 267 32.08 -52.46 1.95
C ALA A 267 30.86 -53.36 2.28
N ARG A 268 29.93 -53.35 1.31
CA ARG A 268 29.10 -54.46 0.77
C ARG A 268 28.11 -55.25 1.67
N LYS A 269 26.85 -55.17 1.21
CA LYS A 269 25.90 -56.26 0.82
C LYS A 269 24.85 -56.76 1.85
N PRO A 270 23.73 -57.35 1.34
CA PRO A 270 22.36 -57.14 1.82
C PRO A 270 21.83 -58.30 2.70
N GLY A 271 20.80 -58.01 3.51
CA GLY A 271 20.10 -59.03 4.29
C GLY A 271 18.79 -58.50 4.89
N ARG A 272 17.70 -59.23 4.63
CA ARG A 272 16.30 -58.97 5.02
C ARG A 272 16.03 -59.61 6.41
N PRO A 273 14.76 -59.77 6.84
CA PRO A 273 13.91 -58.94 7.73
C PRO A 273 13.72 -59.52 9.17
N ARG A 274 13.10 -58.74 10.07
CA ARG A 274 12.25 -59.12 11.25
C ARG A 274 12.06 -57.83 12.08
N GLY A 275 10.90 -57.32 12.50
CA GLY A 275 9.58 -57.88 12.77
C GLY A 275 9.31 -57.84 14.28
N ARG A 276 8.60 -56.82 14.80
CA ARG A 276 7.64 -56.75 15.97
C ARG A 276 7.55 -55.31 16.59
N PRO A 277 6.54 -54.98 17.42
CA PRO A 277 5.18 -54.54 17.09
C PRO A 277 4.90 -53.04 17.43
N LYS A 278 3.78 -52.51 16.92
CA LYS A 278 3.25 -51.15 17.19
C LYS A 278 2.78 -51.01 18.65
N GLY A 279 3.43 -50.13 19.42
CA GLY A 279 2.86 -49.50 20.62
C GLY A 279 2.24 -48.12 20.28
N PRO A 280 1.37 -47.57 21.14
CA PRO A 280 0.57 -46.38 20.80
C PRO A 280 1.47 -45.16 20.63
N THR A 281 1.38 -44.53 19.46
CA THR A 281 2.14 -43.34 19.10
C THR A 281 1.70 -42.18 20.00
N ARG A 282 2.58 -41.78 20.93
CA ARG A 282 2.52 -40.49 21.62
C ARG A 282 2.42 -39.40 20.53
N PRO A 283 1.46 -38.46 20.59
CA PRO A 283 1.36 -37.42 19.58
C PRO A 283 2.69 -36.68 19.53
N THR A 284 3.26 -36.59 18.32
CA THR A 284 4.52 -35.89 18.10
C THR A 284 4.39 -34.46 18.59
N GLN A 285 5.48 -33.89 19.08
CA GLN A 285 5.55 -32.52 19.60
C GLN A 285 4.98 -31.48 18.61
N ASP A 286 4.99 -31.81 17.32
CA ASP A 286 4.37 -31.06 16.23
C ASP A 286 2.84 -31.07 16.26
N GLN A 287 2.20 -32.22 16.57
CA GLN A 287 0.74 -32.32 16.68
C GLN A 287 0.20 -31.52 17.88
N ALA A 288 0.93 -31.53 19.01
CA ALA A 288 0.58 -30.71 20.17
C ALA A 288 0.75 -29.21 19.88
N ARG A 289 1.80 -28.82 19.12
CA ARG A 289 2.01 -27.44 18.67
C ARG A 289 0.93 -26.98 17.69
N GLU A 290 0.49 -27.87 16.82
CA GLU A 290 -0.54 -27.57 15.82
C GLU A 290 -1.93 -27.45 16.45
N ALA A 291 -2.23 -28.28 17.45
CA ALA A 291 -3.42 -28.17 18.28
C ALA A 291 -3.44 -26.83 19.07
N ALA A 292 -2.34 -26.46 19.73
CA ALA A 292 -2.23 -25.19 20.44
C ALA A 292 -2.37 -23.96 19.50
N ARG A 293 -1.84 -24.05 18.27
CA ARG A 293 -2.02 -23.01 17.24
C ARG A 293 -3.46 -22.93 16.75
N ARG A 294 -4.14 -24.06 16.59
CA ARG A 294 -5.57 -24.11 16.24
C ARG A 294 -6.44 -23.50 17.34
N GLU A 295 -6.19 -23.83 18.59
CA GLU A 295 -6.93 -23.29 19.72
C GLU A 295 -6.74 -21.77 19.86
N LYS A 296 -5.50 -21.28 19.70
CA LYS A 296 -5.21 -19.84 19.73
C LYS A 296 -5.88 -19.08 18.58
N ARG A 297 -5.98 -19.68 17.38
CA ARG A 297 -6.72 -19.11 16.24
C ARG A 297 -8.23 -19.12 16.47
N ALA A 298 -8.78 -20.17 17.07
CA ALA A 298 -10.20 -20.25 17.40
C ALA A 298 -10.59 -19.20 18.44
N LYS A 299 -9.77 -18.98 19.49
CA LYS A 299 -9.99 -17.93 20.48
C LYS A 299 -9.92 -16.52 19.88
N LEU A 300 -9.00 -16.26 18.96
CA LEU A 300 -8.93 -14.97 18.25
C LEU A 300 -10.10 -14.76 17.27
N ALA A 301 -10.60 -15.82 16.64
CA ALA A 301 -11.77 -15.75 15.77
C ALA A 301 -13.08 -15.53 16.55
N ALA A 302 -13.18 -16.06 17.76
CA ALA A 302 -14.32 -15.85 18.66
C ALA A 302 -14.32 -14.48 19.35
N ALA A 303 -13.15 -13.83 19.48
CA ALA A 303 -12.99 -12.55 20.17
C ALA A 303 -13.16 -11.31 19.27
N LEU A 304 -13.38 -11.48 17.95
CA LEU A 304 -13.61 -10.37 17.02
C LEU A 304 -15.11 -10.22 16.72
N PRO A 305 -15.69 -9.01 16.78
CA PRO A 305 -17.04 -8.78 16.27
C PRO A 305 -17.08 -9.15 14.78
N GLN A 306 -18.16 -9.81 14.35
CA GLN A 306 -18.33 -10.37 13.01
C GLN A 306 -18.24 -9.29 11.92
N SER A 307 -17.02 -8.98 11.49
CA SER A 307 -16.77 -8.22 10.28
C SER A 307 -17.05 -9.14 9.08
N THR A 308 -17.95 -8.68 8.19
CA THR A 308 -18.35 -9.35 6.94
C THR A 308 -17.23 -9.42 5.89
N TYR A 309 -16.07 -8.82 6.14
CA TYR A 309 -14.94 -8.80 5.23
C TYR A 309 -13.81 -9.73 5.69
N GLN A 310 -13.72 -10.93 5.10
CA GLN A 310 -12.68 -11.90 5.48
C GLN A 310 -11.37 -11.78 4.67
N GLY A 311 -11.25 -10.83 3.74
CA GLY A 311 -10.03 -10.54 3.00
C GLY A 311 -9.49 -11.68 2.10
N VAL A 312 -8.45 -11.36 1.33
CA VAL A 312 -7.85 -12.24 0.29
C VAL A 312 -7.26 -13.53 0.87
N ASN A 313 -6.83 -13.52 2.14
CA ASN A 313 -6.28 -14.70 2.80
C ASN A 313 -7.37 -15.74 3.14
N ALA A 314 -8.58 -15.32 3.50
CA ALA A 314 -9.69 -16.25 3.69
C ALA A 314 -10.18 -16.83 2.36
N TRP A 315 -10.10 -16.06 1.26
CA TRP A 315 -10.39 -16.56 -0.09
C TRP A 315 -9.38 -17.64 -0.52
N ARG A 316 -8.08 -17.44 -0.24
CA ARG A 316 -7.05 -18.47 -0.46
C ARG A 316 -7.28 -19.71 0.39
N ALA A 317 -7.59 -19.54 1.68
CA ALA A 317 -7.90 -20.66 2.58
C ALA A 317 -9.14 -21.46 2.13
N LYS A 318 -10.20 -20.79 1.65
CA LYS A 318 -11.39 -21.44 1.08
C LYS A 318 -11.08 -22.19 -0.21
N ARG A 319 -10.18 -21.67 -1.04
CA ARG A 319 -9.71 -22.34 -2.26
C ARG A 319 -8.91 -23.60 -1.92
N ASP A 320 -8.01 -23.52 -0.96
CA ASP A 320 -7.14 -24.64 -0.57
C ASP A 320 -7.91 -25.75 0.16
N ALA A 321 -8.96 -25.39 0.93
CA ALA A 321 -9.91 -26.34 1.52
C ALA A 321 -10.77 -27.08 0.46
N ARG A 322 -11.10 -26.43 -0.65
CA ARG A 322 -11.83 -27.05 -1.77
C ARG A 322 -10.98 -28.02 -2.58
N SER A 323 -9.66 -27.81 -2.65
CA SER A 323 -8.74 -28.70 -3.37
C SER A 323 -8.26 -29.91 -2.57
N SER A 324 -8.43 -29.90 -1.24
CA SER A 324 -7.99 -30.98 -0.34
C SER A 324 -9.10 -31.96 0.05
N GLY A 325 -10.31 -31.79 -0.48
CA GLY A 325 -11.47 -32.68 -0.28
C GLY A 325 -11.76 -33.63 -1.45
N LYS A 326 -10.73 -34.04 -2.21
CA LYS A 326 -10.83 -35.11 -3.22
C LYS A 326 -9.90 -36.25 -2.87
#